data_AF-Q7NP91-F1
#
_entry.id   AF-Q7NP91-F1
#
_cell.length_a   1.000
_cell.length_b   1.000
_cell.length_c   1.000
_cell.angle_alpha   90.00
_cell.angle_beta   90.00
_cell.angle_gamma   90.00
#
_symmetry.space_group_name_H-M   'P 1'
#
loop_
_entity.id
_entity.type
_entity.pdbx_description
1 polymer ?
#
loop_
_entity_poly.entity_id
_entity_poly.type
_entity_poly.pdbx_seq_one_letter_code
_entity_poly.pdbx_strand_id
1 'polypeptide(L)' 'MTRFNISEQAERDLTEIRNYIARDNIEAADRLIDGFFEAFERIATMPNAGHRRTGKLDPPGRRLRALIAPAG' A
#
# COMPACT_ATOMS: atom_id res chain seq x y z
N MET A 1 19.44 10.50 -7.16
CA MET A 1 18.29 9.98 -7.94
C MET A 1 18.44 8.48 -8.10
N THR A 2 17.94 7.72 -7.14
CA THR A 2 17.76 6.27 -7.26
C THR A 2 16.35 6.06 -7.81
N ARG A 3 16.25 5.71 -9.09
CA ARG A 3 14.96 5.44 -9.76
C ARG A 3 14.50 4.03 -9.38
N PHE A 4 13.57 3.93 -8.45
CA PHE A 4 12.72 2.73 -8.40
C PHE A 4 11.77 2.75 -9.61
N ASN A 5 11.38 1.57 -10.08
CA ASN A 5 10.32 1.43 -11.07
C ASN A 5 9.05 0.95 -10.37
N ILE A 6 7.94 1.61 -10.64
CA ILE A 6 6.61 1.17 -10.24
C ILE A 6 6.04 0.36 -11.41
N SER A 7 5.47 -0.81 -11.15
CA SER A 7 4.74 -1.56 -12.17
C SER A 7 3.38 -0.90 -12.44
N GLU A 8 2.82 -1.09 -13.64
CA GLU A 8 1.50 -0.55 -13.95
C GLU A 8 0.41 -1.00 -12.96
N GLN A 9 0.52 -2.22 -12.43
CA GLN A 9 -0.41 -2.70 -11.42
C GLN A 9 -0.29 -1.90 -10.11
N ALA A 10 0.93 -1.66 -9.63
CA ALA A 10 1.13 -0.88 -8.42
C ALA A 10 0.69 0.58 -8.59
N GLU A 11 0.83 1.16 -9.79
CA GLU A 11 0.32 2.50 -10.10
C GLU A 11 -1.22 2.55 -10.06
N ARG A 12 -1.89 1.51 -10.59
CA ARG A 12 -3.34 1.35 -10.45
C ARG A 12 -3.74 1.22 -8.98
N ASP A 13 -3.03 0.41 -8.21
CA ASP A 13 -3.29 0.22 -6.77
C ASP A 13 -3.17 1.55 -6.00
N LEU A 14 -2.11 2.34 -6.25
CA LEU A 14 -1.94 3.68 -5.65
C LEU A 14 -3.09 4.62 -6.01
N THR A 15 -3.52 4.60 -7.27
CA THR A 15 -4.64 5.42 -7.76
C THR A 15 -5.96 5.02 -7.09
N GLU A 16 -6.23 3.72 -6.96
CA GLU A 16 -7.42 3.20 -6.30
C GLU A 16 -7.45 3.56 -4.82
N ILE A 17 -6.33 3.41 -4.11
CA ILE A 17 -6.19 3.78 -2.69
C ILE A 17 -6.45 5.27 -2.51
N ARG A 18 -5.81 6.13 -3.32
CA ARG A 18 -6.01 7.59 -3.27
C ARG A 18 -7.47 7.94 -3.50
N ASN A 19 -8.07 7.41 -4.56
CA ASN A 19 -9.45 7.70 -4.94
C ASN A 19 -10.47 7.18 -3.92
N TYR A 20 -10.15 6.11 -3.18
CA TYR A 20 -10.99 5.63 -2.09
C TYR A 20 -11.00 6.62 -0.93
N ILE A 21 -9.82 7.05 -0.46
CA ILE A 21 -9.68 7.96 0.70
C ILE A 21 -10.17 9.37 0.36
N ALA A 22 -9.91 9.82 -0.87
CA ALA A 22 -10.28 11.16 -1.35
C ALA A 22 -11.79 11.43 -1.32
N ARG A 23 -12.63 10.38 -1.26
CA ARG A 23 -14.09 10.50 -1.09
C ARG A 23 -14.45 11.19 0.21
N ASP A 24 -13.67 10.95 1.26
CA ASP A 24 -13.90 11.50 2.60
C ASP A 24 -12.92 12.63 2.92
N ASN A 25 -11.66 12.51 2.49
CA ASN A 25 -10.61 13.49 2.78
C ASN A 25 -9.48 13.47 1.74
N ILE A 26 -9.49 14.43 0.81
CA ILE A 26 -8.48 14.57 -0.24
C ILE A 26 -7.07 14.82 0.30
N GLU A 27 -6.92 15.66 1.32
CA GLU A 27 -5.61 15.96 1.89
C GLU A 27 -4.99 14.74 2.58
N ALA A 28 -5.81 13.92 3.25
CA ALA A 28 -5.36 12.68 3.84
C ALA A 28 -4.93 11.66 2.77
N ALA A 29 -5.64 11.64 1.62
CA ALA A 29 -5.26 10.80 0.49
C ALA A 29 -3.89 11.21 -0.05
N ASP A 30 -3.67 12.51 -0.27
CA ASP A 30 -2.40 13.04 -0.77
C ASP A 30 -1.25 12.76 0.19
N ARG A 31 -1.42 13.05 1.49
CA ARG A 31 -0.39 12.75 2.50
C ARG A 31 -0.02 11.26 2.56
N LEU A 32 -0.99 10.37 2.35
CA LEU A 32 -0.72 8.93 2.34
C LEU A 32 0.10 8.53 1.10
N ILE A 33 -0.24 9.08 -0.07
CA ILE A 33 0.51 8.84 -1.30
C ILE A 33 1.95 9.35 -1.16
N ASP A 34 2.15 10.54 -0.63
CA ASP A 34 3.50 11.08 -0.34
C ASP A 34 4.29 10.12 0.56
N GLY A 35 3.66 9.59 1.62
CA GLY A 35 4.27 8.60 2.50
C GLY A 35 4.69 7.29 1.80
N PHE A 36 3.94 6.84 0.78
CA PHE A 36 4.38 5.70 -0.05
C PHE A 36 5.63 6.05 -0.87
N PHE A 37 5.66 7.21 -1.50
CA PHE A 37 6.82 7.64 -2.28
C PHE A 37 8.07 7.83 -1.42
N GLU A 38 7.94 8.43 -0.22
CA GLU A 38 9.04 8.50 0.75
C GLU A 38 9.57 7.11 1.14
N ALA A 39 8.66 6.15 1.34
CA ALA A 39 9.05 4.77 1.63
C ALA A 39 9.77 4.11 0.45
N PHE A 40 9.31 4.33 -0.78
CA PHE A 40 9.96 3.81 -1.98
C PHE A 40 11.37 4.36 -2.16
N GLU A 41 11.56 5.66 -1.93
CA GLU A 41 12.88 6.29 -1.96
C GLU A 41 13.83 5.67 -0.94
N ARG A 42 13.37 5.45 0.30
CA ARG A 42 14.17 4.79 1.35
C ARG A 42 14.56 3.36 0.98
N ILE A 43 13.65 2.60 0.38
CA ILE A 43 13.94 1.23 -0.09
C ILE A 43 14.92 1.27 -1.26
N ALA A 44 14.81 2.26 -2.14
CA ALA A 44 15.71 2.42 -3.27
C ALA A 44 17.13 2.80 -2.84
N THR A 45 17.31 3.53 -1.73
CA THR A 45 18.64 3.82 -1.16
C THR A 45 19.20 2.66 -0.34
N MET A 46 18.36 1.86 0.31
CA MET A 46 18.77 0.68 1.07
C MET A 46 17.98 -0.57 0.62
N PRO A 47 18.37 -1.20 -0.49
CA PRO A 47 17.77 -2.45 -0.94
C PRO A 47 17.85 -3.53 0.15
N ASN A 48 16.82 -4.37 0.26
CA ASN A 48 16.65 -5.38 1.31
C ASN A 48 16.31 -4.83 2.71
N ALA A 49 15.94 -3.55 2.85
CA ALA A 49 15.40 -3.01 4.11
C ALA A 49 14.06 -3.67 4.53
N GLY A 50 13.38 -4.34 3.61
CA GLY A 50 12.16 -5.10 3.89
C GLY A 50 12.43 -6.55 4.32
N HIS A 51 11.50 -7.13 5.07
CA HIS A 51 11.54 -8.56 5.39
C HIS A 51 11.18 -9.40 4.14
N ARG A 52 12.04 -10.35 3.78
CA ARG A 52 11.75 -11.31 2.71
C ARG A 52 10.54 -12.15 3.10
N ARG A 53 9.42 -11.99 2.39
CA ARG A 53 8.21 -12.81 2.60
C ARG A 53 8.24 -14.02 1.69
N THR A 54 8.24 -15.21 2.29
CA THR A 54 8.10 -16.51 1.59
C THR A 54 6.67 -17.00 1.76
N GLY A 55 5.77 -16.61 0.86
CA GLY A 55 4.37 -17.03 0.91
C GLY A 55 3.47 -16.24 -0.03
N LYS A 56 2.28 -16.78 -0.32
CA LYS A 56 1.22 -16.04 -1.02
C LYS A 56 0.68 -14.98 -0.05
N LEU A 57 0.49 -13.75 -0.52
CA LEU A 57 -0.31 -12.79 0.22
C LEU A 57 -1.72 -13.38 0.37
N ASP A 58 -2.22 -13.50 1.59
CA ASP A 58 -3.65 -13.70 1.78
C ASP A 58 -4.38 -12.58 1.03
N PRO A 59 -5.42 -12.88 0.24
CA PRO A 59 -6.16 -11.83 -0.43
C PRO A 59 -6.66 -10.82 0.61
N PRO A 60 -6.52 -9.50 0.33
CA PRO A 60 -7.03 -8.47 1.22
C PRO A 60 -8.50 -8.75 1.52
N GLY A 61 -8.85 -8.87 2.80
CA GLY A 61 -10.22 -9.14 3.26
C GLY A 61 -10.44 -10.44 4.04
N ARG A 62 -9.54 -11.43 3.98
CA ARG A 62 -9.73 -12.66 4.79
C ARG A 62 -9.58 -12.40 6.30
N ARG A 63 -8.73 -11.45 6.70
CA ARG A 63 -8.61 -10.99 8.09
C ARG A 63 -9.72 -10.02 8.53
N LEU A 64 -10.28 -9.23 7.62
CA LEU A 64 -11.39 -8.32 7.96
C LEU A 64 -12.69 -9.10 8.24
N ARG A 65 -12.99 -10.16 7.48
CA ARG A 65 -14.17 -11.01 7.75
C ARG A 65 -14.11 -11.71 9.12
N ALA A 66 -12.93 -12.06 9.61
CA ALA A 66 -12.77 -12.72 10.92
C ALA A 66 -12.98 -11.77 12.12
N LEU A 67 -12.88 -10.45 11.91
CA LEU A 67 -13.03 -9.44 12.96
C LEU A 67 -14.45 -8.85 13.04
N ILE A 68 -15.32 -9.12 12.06
CA ILE A 68 -16.67 -8.51 11.94
C ILE A 68 -17.78 -9.59 11.92
N ALA A 69 -17.44 -10.87 12.01
CA ALA A 69 -18.46 -11.92 12.17
C ALA A 69 -19.00 -11.89 13.61
N PRO A 70 -20.32 -11.74 13.84
CA PRO A 70 -20.88 -11.96 15.16
C PRO A 70 -20.66 -13.44 15.51
N ALA A 71 -20.22 -13.69 16.75
CA ALA A 71 -20.27 -15.03 17.34
C ALA A 71 -21.73 -15.48 17.31
N GLY A 72 -22.04 -16.41 16.40
CA GLY A 72 -23.29 -17.17 16.43
C GLY A 72 -23.28 -18.17 17.57
#